data_AF-A0A6A6IT47-F1
#
_entry.id   AF-A0A6A6IT47-F1
#
_cell.length_a   1.000
_cell.length_b   1.000
_cell.length_c   1.000
_cell.angle_alpha   90.00
_cell.angle_beta   90.00
_cell.angle_gamma   90.00
#
_symmetry.space_group_name_H-M   'P 1'
#
loop_
_entity.id
_entity.type
_entity.pdbx_description
1 polymer ?
#
loop_
_entity_poly.entity_id
_entity_poly.type
_entity_poly.pdbx_seq_one_letter_code
_entity_poly.pdbx_strand_id
1 'polypeptide(L)'
;QIDLPVLKKWRERCKEEHGYHCKPLLPSPYEPKHRPDEGSLPFRVIDVVDDRVIPAPRNWQYVALSYVWGGAVPFRLKRADISYTQANCPSFESSYASLHRKKLPRTIQDAMFVVELLEERYLWIDCLCIVQDDAEELKANIHSMDRIFSAAQLTIVGASGHDANAGLPGLYPKTRYVQPITGSVDGIGIAQIEPTLRLEHSVWGFRGWT
;
A
#
# COMPACT_ATOMS: atom_id res chain seq x y z
N GLN A 1 -6.39 8.29 18.14
CA GLN A 1 -6.58 7.15 17.21
C GLN A 1 -6.55 7.71 15.80
N ILE A 2 -6.61 6.87 14.75
CA ILE A 2 -6.79 7.39 13.39
C ILE A 2 -8.13 8.13 13.29
N ASP A 3 -8.14 9.23 12.55
CA ASP A 3 -9.33 10.03 12.30
C ASP A 3 -9.79 9.73 10.86
N LEU A 4 -10.72 8.78 10.72
CA LEU A 4 -11.24 8.35 9.42
C LEU A 4 -11.95 9.49 8.66
N PRO A 5 -12.78 10.34 9.28
CA PRO A 5 -13.32 11.53 8.63
C PRO A 5 -12.25 12.43 8.01
N VAL A 6 -11.15 12.69 8.72
CA VAL A 6 -10.03 13.50 8.19
C VAL A 6 -9.39 12.82 6.97
N LEU A 7 -9.14 11.51 7.03
CA LEU A 7 -8.56 10.78 5.89
C LEU A 7 -9.47 10.81 4.65
N LYS A 8 -10.77 10.59 4.83
CA LYS A 8 -11.76 10.67 3.74
C LYS A 8 -11.80 12.08 3.13
N LYS A 9 -11.81 13.11 3.98
CA LYS A 9 -11.76 14.51 3.55
C LYS A 9 -10.49 14.85 2.77
N TRP A 10 -9.32 14.38 3.20
CA TRP A 10 -8.07 14.60 2.45
C TRP A 10 -8.10 13.96 1.06
N ARG A 11 -8.65 12.74 0.96
CA ARG A 11 -8.83 12.06 -0.32
C ARG A 11 -9.79 12.82 -1.24
N GLU A 12 -10.95 13.23 -0.72
CA GLU A 12 -11.93 14.04 -1.46
C GLU A 12 -11.29 15.34 -1.96
N ARG A 13 -10.57 16.03 -1.09
CA ARG A 13 -9.85 17.26 -1.41
C ARG A 13 -8.83 17.07 -2.54
N CYS A 14 -8.03 15.99 -2.53
CA CYS A 14 -7.12 15.69 -3.65
C CYS A 14 -7.89 15.44 -4.96
N LYS A 15 -9.04 14.75 -4.91
CA LYS A 15 -9.86 14.51 -6.11
C LYS A 15 -10.48 15.80 -6.67
N GLU A 16 -10.91 16.72 -5.81
CA GLU A 16 -11.61 17.94 -6.19
C GLU A 16 -10.66 19.11 -6.52
N GLU A 17 -9.61 19.33 -5.73
CA GLU A 17 -8.77 20.53 -5.82
C GLU A 17 -7.56 20.36 -6.75
N HIS A 18 -7.01 19.15 -6.88
CA HIS A 18 -5.81 18.92 -7.68
C HIS A 18 -6.11 18.49 -9.13
N GLY A 19 -7.37 18.23 -9.49
CA GLY A 19 -7.80 18.00 -10.87
C GLY A 19 -6.95 16.98 -11.64
N TYR A 20 -6.37 17.39 -12.78
CA TYR A 20 -5.49 16.55 -13.60
C TYR A 20 -4.11 16.26 -12.98
N HIS A 21 -3.73 16.93 -11.90
CA HIS A 21 -2.48 16.69 -11.17
C HIS A 21 -2.59 15.57 -10.12
N CYS A 22 -3.79 15.30 -9.56
CA CYS A 22 -4.03 14.16 -8.67
C CYS A 22 -4.64 12.95 -9.37
N LYS A 23 -5.22 13.11 -10.57
CA LYS A 23 -5.60 11.94 -11.36
C LYS A 23 -4.29 11.21 -11.66
N PRO A 24 -4.20 9.91 -11.36
CA PRO A 24 -3.15 9.11 -11.98
C PRO A 24 -3.16 9.46 -13.46
N LEU A 25 -2.03 9.38 -14.12
CA LEU A 25 -2.01 9.10 -15.55
C LEU A 25 -2.65 7.72 -15.73
N LEU A 26 -3.96 7.59 -15.43
CA LEU A 26 -4.77 6.50 -15.88
C LEU A 26 -4.61 6.58 -17.39
N PRO A 27 -4.01 5.57 -17.99
CA PRO A 27 -3.88 5.54 -19.42
C PRO A 27 -5.28 5.69 -19.96
N SER A 28 -5.48 6.73 -20.76
CA SER A 28 -6.66 6.86 -21.60
C SER A 28 -6.97 5.48 -22.18
N PRO A 29 -8.24 5.10 -22.36
CA PRO A 29 -8.59 3.90 -23.13
C PRO A 29 -7.91 3.85 -24.51
N TYR A 30 -7.38 4.99 -24.97
CA TYR A 30 -6.69 5.21 -26.23
C TYR A 30 -5.17 5.46 -26.13
N GLU A 31 -4.57 5.50 -24.95
CA GLU A 31 -3.11 5.66 -24.79
C GLU A 31 -2.52 4.58 -23.86
N PRO A 32 -2.03 3.47 -24.42
CA PRO A 32 -1.45 2.34 -23.66
C PRO A 32 -0.17 2.66 -22.87
N LYS A 33 0.45 3.83 -23.10
CA LYS A 33 1.85 4.17 -22.77
C LYS A 33 2.19 4.40 -21.29
N HIS A 34 1.19 4.32 -20.42
CA HIS A 34 1.33 4.65 -18.99
C HIS A 34 0.90 3.52 -18.06
N ARG A 35 0.60 2.33 -18.60
CA ARG A 35 0.32 1.18 -17.74
C ARG A 35 1.62 0.52 -17.30
N PRO A 36 1.71 0.07 -16.04
CA PRO A 36 2.72 -0.91 -15.64
C PRO A 36 2.62 -2.23 -16.44
N ASP A 37 1.49 -2.49 -17.11
CA ASP A 37 1.22 -3.67 -17.94
C ASP A 37 1.75 -3.56 -19.39
N GLU A 38 2.46 -2.48 -19.76
CA GLU A 38 3.03 -2.33 -21.11
C GLU A 38 4.27 -3.22 -21.33
N GLY A 39 4.75 -3.88 -20.26
CA GLY A 39 5.62 -5.06 -20.34
C GLY A 39 4.79 -6.34 -20.31
N SER A 40 5.33 -7.47 -20.77
CA SER A 40 4.63 -8.77 -20.83
C SER A 40 4.18 -9.36 -19.49
N LEU A 41 4.19 -8.57 -18.40
CA LEU A 41 3.97 -9.01 -17.03
C LEU A 41 2.69 -8.40 -16.48
N PRO A 42 1.77 -9.22 -15.94
CA PRO A 42 0.50 -8.72 -15.42
C PRO A 42 0.73 -7.95 -14.12
N PHE A 43 0.20 -6.72 -14.04
CA PHE A 43 0.13 -6.01 -12.78
C PHE A 43 -0.95 -6.62 -11.88
N ARG A 44 -0.62 -6.86 -10.60
CA ARG A 44 -1.52 -7.53 -9.65
C ARG A 44 -1.86 -6.65 -8.46
N VAL A 45 -3.04 -6.87 -7.89
CA VAL A 45 -3.50 -6.24 -6.65
C VAL A 45 -4.11 -7.29 -5.73
N ILE A 46 -4.17 -6.98 -4.45
CA ILE A 46 -4.98 -7.70 -3.48
C ILE A 46 -6.40 -7.15 -3.56
N ASP A 47 -7.36 -8.01 -3.87
CA ASP A 47 -8.76 -7.76 -3.57
C ASP A 47 -8.97 -8.01 -2.07
N VAL A 48 -9.14 -6.92 -1.31
CA VAL A 48 -9.29 -7.06 0.15
C VAL A 48 -10.64 -7.66 0.50
N VAL A 49 -11.69 -7.54 -0.32
CA VAL A 49 -13.00 -8.11 0.02
C VAL A 49 -12.97 -9.63 -0.09
N ASP A 50 -12.33 -10.13 -1.14
CA ASP A 50 -12.28 -11.56 -1.45
C ASP A 50 -11.01 -12.25 -0.92
N ASP A 51 -10.14 -11.52 -0.22
CA ASP A 51 -8.85 -12.01 0.30
C ASP A 51 -8.04 -12.78 -0.75
N ARG A 52 -7.77 -12.17 -1.90
CA ARG A 52 -7.04 -12.83 -3.01
C ARG A 52 -6.19 -11.87 -3.81
N VAL A 53 -5.13 -12.39 -4.41
CA VAL A 53 -4.35 -11.64 -5.40
C VAL A 53 -5.01 -11.82 -6.77
N ILE A 54 -5.23 -10.74 -7.50
CA ILE A 54 -5.85 -10.78 -8.85
C ILE A 54 -5.07 -9.86 -9.80
N PRO A 55 -5.20 -10.01 -11.13
CA PRO A 55 -4.78 -8.97 -12.06
C PRO A 55 -5.56 -7.71 -11.75
N ALA A 56 -4.90 -6.58 -11.90
CA ALA A 56 -5.57 -5.29 -11.84
C ALA A 56 -6.72 -5.21 -12.88
N PRO A 57 -7.97 -4.94 -12.45
CA PRO A 57 -9.09 -4.77 -13.38
C PRO A 57 -8.97 -3.47 -14.20
N ARG A 58 -9.60 -3.36 -15.38
CA ARG A 58 -9.34 -2.25 -16.33
C ARG A 58 -9.57 -0.81 -15.81
N ASN A 59 -10.44 -0.61 -14.82
CA ASN A 59 -10.76 0.70 -14.21
C ASN A 59 -10.43 0.72 -12.72
N TRP A 60 -9.34 0.06 -12.35
CA TRP A 60 -8.91 -0.07 -10.98
C TRP A 60 -8.34 1.22 -10.42
N GLN A 61 -8.78 1.53 -9.21
CA GLN A 61 -8.09 2.44 -8.32
C GLN A 61 -7.66 1.63 -7.10
N TYR A 62 -6.44 1.87 -6.61
CA TYR A 62 -5.88 1.07 -5.53
C TYR A 62 -5.16 1.96 -4.51
N VAL A 63 -5.02 1.40 -3.32
CA VAL A 63 -4.18 1.91 -2.25
C VAL A 63 -2.85 1.18 -2.30
N ALA A 64 -1.74 1.86 -2.09
CA ALA A 64 -0.44 1.20 -1.91
C ALA A 64 -0.05 1.12 -0.43
N LEU A 65 0.71 0.11 -0.04
CA LEU A 65 1.37 0.03 1.26
C LEU A 65 2.88 0.19 1.09
N SER A 66 3.48 1.19 1.75
CA SER A 66 4.92 1.31 1.93
C SER A 66 5.28 1.04 3.39
N TYR A 67 6.11 0.01 3.63
CA TYR A 67 6.42 -0.46 4.98
C TYR A 67 7.77 -1.19 5.02
N VAL A 68 8.27 -1.43 6.23
CA VAL A 68 9.50 -2.20 6.43
C VAL A 68 9.15 -3.69 6.51
N TRP A 69 9.77 -4.49 5.64
CA TRP A 69 9.59 -5.95 5.63
C TRP A 69 10.27 -6.64 6.83
N GLY A 70 11.52 -6.28 7.13
CA GLY A 70 12.39 -7.00 8.06
C GLY A 70 13.15 -8.19 7.43
N GLY A 71 13.85 -8.98 8.26
CA GLY A 71 14.84 -9.97 7.82
C GLY A 71 14.30 -11.28 7.22
N ALA A 72 13.04 -11.64 7.48
CA ALA A 72 12.41 -12.82 6.88
C ALA A 72 10.89 -12.67 6.87
N VAL A 73 10.32 -12.16 5.76
CA VAL A 73 8.87 -12.17 5.54
C VAL A 73 8.50 -13.53 4.94
N PRO A 74 7.77 -14.41 5.65
CA PRO A 74 7.40 -15.73 5.13
C PRO A 74 6.30 -15.67 4.05
N PHE A 75 5.59 -14.54 3.94
CA PHE A 75 4.52 -14.33 2.97
C PHE A 75 5.04 -13.52 1.78
N ARG A 76 5.49 -14.25 0.77
CA ARG A 76 5.94 -13.71 -0.51
C ARG A 76 5.22 -14.44 -1.62
N LEU A 77 4.68 -13.71 -2.59
CA LEU A 77 4.10 -14.32 -3.78
C LEU A 77 5.23 -15.03 -4.54
N LYS A 78 5.06 -16.33 -4.78
CA LYS A 78 5.94 -17.13 -5.63
C LYS A 78 5.22 -17.55 -6.89
N ARG A 79 5.98 -17.92 -7.92
CA ARG A 79 5.42 -18.42 -9.19
C ARG A 79 4.54 -19.64 -9.00
N ALA A 80 4.83 -20.48 -7.99
CA ALA A 80 4.03 -21.64 -7.65
C ALA A 80 2.64 -21.30 -7.06
N ASP A 81 2.48 -20.12 -6.47
CA ASP A 81 1.20 -19.65 -5.91
C ASP A 81 0.25 -19.10 -6.99
N ILE A 82 0.76 -18.96 -8.22
CA ILE A 82 -0.01 -18.52 -9.38
C ILE A 82 -0.67 -19.73 -10.03
N SER A 83 -1.97 -19.90 -9.79
CA SER A 83 -2.81 -20.85 -10.54
C SER A 83 -3.37 -20.18 -11.79
N TYR A 84 -2.87 -20.53 -12.97
CA TYR A 84 -3.55 -20.23 -14.22
C TYR A 84 -4.74 -21.17 -14.38
N THR A 85 -5.93 -20.79 -13.93
CA THR A 85 -7.14 -21.55 -14.26
C THR A 85 -7.52 -21.28 -15.72
N GLN A 86 -7.00 -22.10 -16.63
CA GLN A 86 -7.32 -22.04 -18.06
C GLN A 86 -8.64 -22.76 -18.41
N ALA A 87 -9.51 -23.04 -17.44
CA ALA A 87 -10.70 -23.85 -17.65
C ALA A 87 -11.99 -23.03 -17.45
N ASN A 88 -12.64 -22.71 -18.59
CA ASN A 88 -14.08 -22.55 -18.75
C ASN A 88 -14.77 -21.21 -18.46
N CYS A 89 -14.08 -20.06 -18.56
CA CYS A 89 -14.78 -18.77 -18.72
C CYS A 89 -14.10 -17.91 -19.81
N PRO A 90 -14.82 -17.42 -20.84
CA PRO A 90 -14.28 -16.47 -21.81
C PRO A 90 -14.07 -15.06 -21.21
N SER A 91 -14.56 -14.83 -19.99
CA SER A 91 -14.23 -13.65 -19.19
C SER A 91 -12.92 -13.91 -18.44
N PHE A 92 -12.01 -12.96 -18.61
CA PHE A 92 -10.65 -12.87 -18.07
C PHE A 92 -10.58 -12.92 -16.52
N GLU A 93 -11.02 -14.01 -15.89
CA GLU A 93 -10.94 -14.23 -14.45
C GLU A 93 -9.83 -15.22 -14.14
N SER A 94 -8.58 -14.81 -14.38
CA SER A 94 -7.46 -15.45 -13.72
C SER A 94 -7.48 -14.99 -12.26
N SER A 95 -7.92 -15.83 -11.33
CA SER A 95 -7.77 -15.58 -9.89
C SER A 95 -6.41 -16.12 -9.46
N TYR A 96 -5.61 -15.30 -8.79
CA TYR A 96 -4.29 -15.69 -8.27
C TYR A 96 -4.42 -15.88 -6.74
N ALA A 97 -3.49 -16.63 -6.14
CA ALA A 97 -3.38 -17.00 -4.73
C ALA A 97 -4.47 -16.47 -3.76
N SER A 98 -5.27 -17.38 -3.19
CA SER A 98 -6.11 -17.05 -2.03
C SER A 98 -5.22 -16.72 -0.83
N LEU A 99 -5.50 -15.60 -0.17
CA LEU A 99 -4.80 -15.13 1.01
C LEU A 99 -5.52 -15.61 2.27
N HIS A 100 -4.80 -16.31 3.12
CA HIS A 100 -5.27 -16.55 4.47
C HIS A 100 -4.96 -15.33 5.35
N ARG A 101 -5.85 -14.32 5.34
CA ARG A 101 -5.64 -13.03 6.03
C ARG A 101 -5.06 -13.15 7.44
N LYS A 102 -5.57 -14.08 8.26
CA LYS A 102 -5.10 -14.32 9.64
C LYS A 102 -3.64 -14.76 9.76
N LYS A 103 -3.07 -15.30 8.69
CA LYS A 103 -1.66 -15.73 8.65
C LYS A 103 -0.73 -14.62 8.20
N LEU A 104 -1.24 -13.55 7.56
CA LEU A 104 -0.41 -12.46 7.06
C LEU A 104 0.26 -11.69 8.20
N PRO A 105 1.39 -11.01 7.95
CA PRO A 105 2.00 -10.14 8.94
C PRO A 105 1.04 -9.02 9.40
N ARG A 106 1.20 -8.58 10.66
CA ARG A 106 0.26 -7.63 11.28
C ARG A 106 0.11 -6.33 10.50
N THR A 107 1.19 -5.76 9.96
CA THR A 107 1.15 -4.53 9.17
C THR A 107 0.30 -4.69 7.90
N ILE A 108 0.35 -5.87 7.26
CA ILE A 108 -0.46 -6.17 6.08
C ILE A 108 -1.93 -6.32 6.47
N GLN A 109 -2.24 -7.04 7.55
CA GLN A 109 -3.61 -7.17 8.04
C GLN A 109 -4.23 -5.80 8.38
N ASP A 110 -3.47 -4.97 9.09
CA ASP A 110 -3.87 -3.62 9.47
C ASP A 110 -4.09 -2.74 8.22
N ALA A 111 -3.23 -2.84 7.21
CA ALA A 111 -3.39 -2.11 5.96
C ALA A 111 -4.64 -2.55 5.17
N MET A 112 -4.90 -3.85 5.06
CA MET A 112 -6.15 -4.36 4.45
C MET A 112 -7.38 -3.82 5.18
N PHE A 113 -7.35 -3.80 6.51
CA PHE A 113 -8.45 -3.24 7.31
C PHE A 113 -8.61 -1.73 7.11
N VAL A 114 -7.53 -0.96 6.98
CA VAL A 114 -7.60 0.48 6.65
C VAL A 114 -8.23 0.69 5.27
N VAL A 115 -7.89 -0.13 4.28
CA VAL A 115 -8.48 -0.06 2.93
C VAL A 115 -10.00 -0.29 2.99
N GLU A 116 -10.45 -1.28 3.77
CA GLU A 116 -11.88 -1.52 4.02
C GLU A 116 -12.56 -0.31 4.70
N LEU A 117 -11.93 0.29 5.71
CA LEU A 117 -12.45 1.48 6.42
C LEU A 117 -12.55 2.72 5.53
N LEU A 118 -11.68 2.81 4.51
CA LEU A 118 -11.71 3.86 3.51
C LEU A 118 -12.74 3.60 2.40
N GLU A 119 -13.44 2.47 2.43
CA GLU A 119 -14.38 2.02 1.39
C GLU A 119 -13.68 1.82 0.03
N GLU A 120 -12.41 1.41 0.07
CA GLU A 120 -11.63 1.01 -1.09
C GLU A 120 -11.56 -0.52 -1.17
N ARG A 121 -11.22 -1.06 -2.35
CA ARG A 121 -11.21 -2.52 -2.58
C ARG A 121 -9.84 -3.10 -2.88
N TYR A 122 -8.99 -2.35 -3.57
CA TYR A 122 -7.74 -2.88 -4.09
C TYR A 122 -6.55 -2.31 -3.31
N LEU A 123 -5.69 -3.21 -2.86
CA LEU A 123 -4.46 -2.89 -2.15
C LEU A 123 -3.27 -3.47 -2.91
N TRP A 124 -2.25 -2.66 -3.14
CA TRP A 124 -0.98 -3.11 -3.68
C TRP A 124 0.07 -3.19 -2.59
N ILE A 125 0.75 -4.34 -2.53
CA ILE A 125 1.86 -4.62 -1.62
C ILE A 125 2.94 -5.35 -2.40
N ASP A 126 4.13 -4.78 -2.47
CA ASP A 126 5.29 -5.33 -3.16
C ASP A 126 5.50 -6.84 -2.93
N CYS A 127 5.47 -7.31 -1.68
CA CYS A 127 5.74 -8.72 -1.37
C CYS A 127 4.64 -9.70 -1.82
N LEU A 128 3.41 -9.22 -2.07
CA LEU A 128 2.25 -10.05 -2.43
C LEU A 128 1.75 -9.82 -3.87
N CYS A 129 2.14 -8.72 -4.50
CA CYS A 129 1.73 -8.37 -5.86
C CYS A 129 2.81 -8.63 -6.91
N ILE A 130 4.08 -8.72 -6.49
CA ILE A 130 5.23 -9.06 -7.33
C ILE A 130 5.67 -10.49 -7.02
N VAL A 131 5.89 -11.29 -8.06
CA VAL A 131 6.49 -12.63 -7.95
C VAL A 131 7.95 -12.51 -7.53
N GLN A 132 8.25 -12.93 -6.30
CA GLN A 132 9.54 -12.69 -5.65
C GLN A 132 10.65 -13.68 -6.08
N ASP A 133 10.28 -14.82 -6.66
CA ASP A 133 11.19 -15.84 -7.18
C ASP A 133 11.35 -15.80 -8.71
N ASP A 134 10.81 -14.75 -9.36
CA ASP A 134 11.03 -14.43 -10.77
C ASP A 134 11.88 -13.17 -10.88
N ALA A 135 13.14 -13.34 -11.30
CA ALA A 135 14.11 -12.25 -11.34
C ALA A 135 13.76 -11.16 -12.37
N GLU A 136 13.15 -11.53 -13.49
CA GLU A 136 12.78 -10.58 -14.54
C GLU A 136 11.56 -9.77 -14.10
N GLU A 137 10.56 -10.43 -13.51
CA GLU A 137 9.38 -9.75 -12.97
C GLU A 137 9.75 -8.80 -11.82
N LEU A 138 10.57 -9.28 -10.89
CA LEU A 138 11.06 -8.47 -9.78
C LEU A 138 11.80 -7.23 -10.30
N LYS A 139 12.72 -7.42 -11.25
CA LYS A 139 13.47 -6.32 -11.85
C LYS A 139 12.55 -5.31 -12.53
N ALA A 140 11.60 -5.76 -13.36
CA ALA A 140 10.68 -4.88 -14.07
C ALA A 140 9.83 -4.02 -13.11
N ASN A 141 9.32 -4.62 -12.03
CA ASN A 141 8.54 -3.90 -11.03
C ASN A 141 9.39 -2.92 -10.22
N ILE A 142 10.62 -3.29 -9.85
CA ILE A 142 11.57 -2.38 -9.18
C ILE A 142 11.84 -1.13 -10.03
N HIS A 143 12.01 -1.29 -11.35
CA HIS A 143 12.20 -0.15 -12.26
C HIS A 143 10.95 0.71 -12.45
N SER A 144 9.78 0.22 -12.04
CA SER A 144 8.49 0.91 -12.19
C SER A 144 7.90 1.36 -10.85
N MET A 145 8.64 1.25 -9.73
CA MET A 145 8.13 1.56 -8.39
C MET A 145 7.61 3.00 -8.30
N ASP A 146 8.31 3.95 -8.91
CA ASP A 146 7.88 5.35 -9.02
C ASP A 146 6.47 5.46 -9.64
N ARG A 147 6.25 4.75 -10.76
CA ARG A 147 4.97 4.74 -11.48
C ARG A 147 3.88 4.06 -10.66
N ILE A 148 4.19 2.96 -9.99
CA ILE A 148 3.26 2.24 -9.12
C ILE A 148 2.79 3.17 -8.01
N PHE A 149 3.70 3.70 -7.19
CA PHE A 149 3.30 4.58 -6.09
C PHE A 149 2.63 5.87 -6.57
N SER A 150 3.07 6.46 -7.69
CA SER A 150 2.43 7.67 -8.25
C SER A 150 1.02 7.42 -8.80
N ALA A 151 0.69 6.18 -9.16
CA ALA A 151 -0.62 5.81 -9.68
C ALA A 151 -1.63 5.38 -8.60
N ALA A 152 -1.18 5.17 -7.36
CA ALA A 152 -2.06 4.84 -6.24
C ALA A 152 -2.93 6.04 -5.84
N GLN A 153 -4.17 5.80 -5.40
CA GLN A 153 -5.04 6.86 -4.86
C GLN A 153 -4.48 7.46 -3.57
N LEU A 154 -3.87 6.60 -2.76
CA LEU A 154 -3.26 6.92 -1.49
C LEU A 154 -2.22 5.85 -1.17
N THR A 155 -1.20 6.27 -0.44
CA THR A 155 -0.18 5.34 0.08
C THR A 155 -0.25 5.33 1.60
N ILE A 156 -0.50 4.15 2.16
CA ILE A 156 -0.38 3.90 3.60
C ILE A 156 1.10 3.72 3.90
N VAL A 157 1.63 4.50 4.83
CA VAL A 157 3.05 4.45 5.21
C VAL A 157 3.20 3.92 6.64
N GLY A 158 3.77 2.73 6.77
CA GLY A 158 4.11 2.09 8.04
C GLY A 158 5.48 2.51 8.57
N ALA A 159 5.67 3.81 8.84
CA ALA A 159 6.99 4.38 9.12
C ALA A 159 7.60 4.02 10.49
N SER A 160 6.77 3.70 11.50
CA SER A 160 7.23 3.44 12.87
C SER A 160 7.65 1.98 13.13
N GLY A 161 7.43 1.08 12.18
CA GLY A 161 7.73 -0.34 12.31
C GLY A 161 9.15 -0.70 11.86
N HIS A 162 9.76 -1.69 12.53
CA HIS A 162 11.04 -2.27 12.13
C HIS A 162 10.88 -3.50 11.23
N ASP A 163 9.67 -4.07 11.15
CA ASP A 163 9.35 -5.26 10.35
C ASP A 163 7.84 -5.34 10.01
N ALA A 164 7.49 -6.36 9.23
CA ALA A 164 6.14 -6.60 8.74
C ALA A 164 5.09 -6.90 9.84
N ASN A 165 5.50 -7.21 11.07
CA ASN A 165 4.63 -7.52 12.20
C ASN A 165 4.44 -6.34 13.17
N ALA A 166 5.05 -5.18 12.90
CA ALA A 166 4.91 -4.00 13.76
C ALA A 166 3.45 -3.50 13.87
N GLY A 167 2.64 -3.65 12.83
CA GLY A 167 1.28 -3.11 12.76
C GLY A 167 1.24 -1.62 12.46
N LEU A 168 0.03 -1.03 12.49
CA LEU A 168 -0.20 0.39 12.25
C LEU A 168 -0.70 1.11 13.52
N PRO A 169 0.20 1.77 14.27
CA PRO A 169 -0.14 2.55 15.46
C PRO A 169 -1.24 3.60 15.25
N GLY A 170 -2.29 3.50 16.05
CA GLY A 170 -3.44 4.40 16.08
C GLY A 170 -4.70 3.81 15.47
N LEU A 171 -4.59 2.68 14.76
CA LEU A 171 -5.72 1.93 14.22
C LEU A 171 -6.58 1.33 15.33
N TYR A 172 -5.93 0.80 16.36
CA TYR A 172 -6.60 0.27 17.55
C TYR A 172 -6.35 1.16 18.78
N PRO A 173 -7.26 1.18 19.77
CA PRO A 173 -7.04 1.89 21.02
C PRO A 173 -5.68 1.53 21.65
N LYS A 174 -4.99 2.52 22.22
CA LYS A 174 -3.71 2.36 22.94
C LYS A 174 -2.51 1.87 22.11
N THR A 175 -2.62 1.80 20.78
CA THR A 175 -1.48 1.42 19.91
C THR A 175 -0.62 2.60 19.48
N ARG A 176 -1.11 3.84 19.60
CA ARG A 176 -0.35 5.07 19.36
C ARG A 176 -0.12 5.80 20.68
N TYR A 177 1.14 6.02 21.02
CA TYR A 177 1.55 6.86 22.13
C TYR A 177 1.97 8.21 21.56
N VAL A 178 1.12 9.22 21.74
CA VAL A 178 1.51 10.61 21.49
C VAL A 178 2.00 11.15 22.82
N GLN A 179 3.31 11.24 22.99
CA GLN A 179 3.90 12.03 24.08
C GLN A 179 4.19 13.41 23.52
N PRO A 180 3.45 14.46 23.94
CA PRO A 180 3.82 15.82 23.60
C PRO A 180 5.22 16.08 24.15
N ILE A 181 6.14 16.58 23.32
CA ILE A 181 7.40 17.09 23.86
C ILE A 181 7.04 18.35 24.63
N THR A 182 7.18 18.30 25.95
CA THR A 182 6.95 19.44 26.82
C THR A 182 8.28 19.96 27.37
N GLY A 183 8.34 21.27 27.60
CA GLY A 183 9.47 21.94 28.22
C GLY A 183 8.99 23.18 28.96
N SER A 184 9.90 23.86 29.65
CA SER A 184 9.60 25.17 30.24
C SER A 184 10.75 26.14 30.01
N VAL A 185 10.41 27.41 29.78
CA VAL A 185 11.35 28.54 29.72
C VAL A 185 10.79 29.63 30.60
N ASP A 186 11.55 30.04 31.62
CA ASP A 186 11.17 31.08 32.59
C ASP A 186 9.76 30.90 33.20
N GLY A 187 9.39 29.65 33.52
CA GLY A 187 8.10 29.33 34.11
C GLY A 187 6.93 29.24 33.11
N ILE A 188 7.16 29.49 31.82
CA ILE A 188 6.19 29.27 30.74
C ILE A 188 6.32 27.83 30.26
N GLY A 189 5.23 27.06 30.36
CA GLY A 189 5.16 25.71 29.79
C GLY A 189 5.04 25.76 28.27
N ILE A 190 5.97 25.09 27.57
CA ILE A 190 5.97 24.93 26.12
C ILE A 190 5.61 23.48 25.81
N ALA A 191 4.72 23.27 24.84
CA ALA A 191 4.40 21.95 24.33
C ALA A 191 4.49 21.95 22.81
N GLN A 192 5.16 20.95 22.25
CA GLN A 192 5.14 20.70 20.82
C GLN A 192 3.80 20.04 20.45
N ILE A 193 2.97 20.78 19.73
CA ILE A 193 1.59 20.38 19.38
C ILE A 193 1.58 19.37 18.22
N GLU A 194 2.56 19.46 17.32
CA GLU A 194 2.72 18.53 16.20
C GLU A 194 4.01 17.74 16.36
N PRO A 195 3.96 16.40 16.40
CA PRO A 195 5.18 15.64 16.16
C PRO A 195 5.59 15.93 14.72
N THR A 196 6.68 16.68 14.52
CA THR A 196 7.42 16.60 13.26
C THR A 196 7.69 15.12 13.03
N LEU A 197 7.03 14.54 12.03
CA LEU A 197 7.28 13.19 11.54
C LEU A 197 8.75 13.16 11.10
N ARG A 198 9.66 12.79 12.02
CA ARG A 198 11.09 12.60 11.73
C ARG A 198 11.29 11.28 10.99
N LEU A 199 10.69 11.19 9.80
CA LEU A 199 10.78 10.04 8.92
C LEU A 199 12.23 9.75 8.52
N GLU A 200 13.03 10.80 8.39
CA GLU A 200 14.47 10.81 8.15
C GLU A 200 15.29 9.91 9.10
N HIS A 201 14.82 9.66 10.32
CA HIS A 201 15.51 8.83 11.30
C HIS A 201 14.86 7.44 11.48
N SER A 202 13.76 7.18 10.78
CA SER A 202 13.07 5.90 10.84
C SER A 202 13.76 4.84 9.99
N VAL A 203 13.66 3.56 10.36
CA VAL A 203 14.14 2.45 9.51
C VAL A 203 13.49 2.47 8.14
N TRP A 204 12.23 2.93 8.06
CA TRP A 204 11.54 3.15 6.81
C TRP A 204 12.29 4.18 5.95
N GLY A 205 12.57 5.38 6.48
CA GLY A 205 13.19 6.52 5.78
C GLY A 205 14.58 6.29 5.18
N PHE A 206 15.31 5.26 5.61
CA PHE A 206 16.60 4.87 5.01
C PHE A 206 16.45 3.92 3.80
N ARG A 207 15.23 3.57 3.39
CA ARG A 207 14.98 2.64 2.28
C ARG A 207 14.78 3.40 0.96
N GLY A 208 15.09 2.75 -0.15
CA GLY A 208 15.06 3.39 -1.47
C GLY A 208 13.69 3.74 -2.05
N TRP A 209 12.59 3.29 -1.43
CA TRP A 209 11.21 3.53 -1.92
C TRP A 209 10.34 4.16 -0.82
N THR A 210 10.91 5.22 -0.22
CA THR A 210 10.24 6.17 0.69
C THR A 210 9.91 7.47 0.00
#